data_AF-A0A966SJ60-F1
#
_entry.id   AF-A0A966SJ60-F1
#
_cell.length_a   1.000
_cell.length_b   1.000
_cell.length_c   1.000
_cell.angle_alpha   90.00
_cell.angle_beta   90.00
_cell.angle_gamma   90.00
#
_symmetry.space_group_name_H-M   'P 1'
#
loop_
_entity.id
_entity.type
_entity.pdbx_description
1 polymer ?
#
loop_
_entity_poly.entity_id
_entity_poly.type
_entity_poly.pdbx_seq_one_letter_code
_entity_poly.pdbx_strand_id
1 'polypeptide(L)'
;MKPSLKFVAVFTWFSLLPLPAADAPANEPLRVFICGHSFHIFTARILPELARSAGIAYVEAGQQMLGGSRTLQHWNLPDDQNKAKAALRAGSVDVLTLSPHMLLPDEGIDNFTKLGLEKNPKLRVLVQASWPAYDGRASSPPITPEERSRTSVAALRELRQGHDSSSLRGRRSRSIS
;
A
#
# COMPACT_ATOMS: atom_id res chain seq x y z
N MET A 1 45.69 29.96 -48.30
CA MET A 1 44.33 29.86 -47.70
C MET A 1 44.17 28.46 -47.10
N LYS A 2 44.01 28.35 -45.78
CA LYS A 2 43.66 27.09 -45.08
C LYS A 2 42.27 27.28 -44.47
N PRO A 3 41.28 26.40 -44.70
CA PRO A 3 40.03 26.47 -43.98
C PRO A 3 40.17 25.80 -42.61
N SER A 4 39.79 26.50 -41.54
CA SER A 4 39.72 25.96 -40.19
C SER A 4 38.41 25.19 -40.00
N LEU A 5 38.51 23.89 -39.72
CA LEU A 5 37.39 23.03 -39.37
C LEU A 5 36.97 23.31 -37.92
N LYS A 6 35.76 23.83 -37.70
CA LYS A 6 35.20 24.02 -36.36
C LYS A 6 34.47 22.74 -35.93
N PHE A 7 34.99 22.05 -34.91
CA PHE A 7 34.26 20.99 -34.22
C PHE A 7 33.11 21.60 -33.42
N VAL A 8 31.88 21.20 -33.75
CA VAL A 8 30.71 21.45 -32.89
C VAL A 8 30.55 20.21 -32.02
N ALA A 9 30.89 20.33 -30.74
CA ALA A 9 30.57 19.31 -29.75
C ALA A 9 29.07 19.40 -29.43
N VAL A 10 28.30 18.39 -29.85
CA VAL A 10 26.91 18.22 -29.45
C VAL A 10 26.90 17.57 -28.07
N PHE A 11 26.67 18.38 -27.03
CA PHE A 11 26.40 17.89 -25.68
C PHE A 11 24.93 17.49 -25.60
N THR A 12 24.62 16.21 -25.82
CA THR A 12 23.31 15.65 -25.47
C THR A 12 23.22 15.51 -23.96
N TRP A 13 22.52 16.45 -23.34
CA TRP A 13 22.08 16.34 -21.95
C TRP A 13 21.05 15.23 -21.85
N PHE A 14 21.41 14.09 -21.25
CA PHE A 14 20.42 13.12 -20.77
C PHE A 14 19.76 13.71 -19.53
N SER A 15 18.66 14.46 -19.73
CA SER A 15 17.75 14.81 -18.65
C SER A 15 17.19 13.53 -18.07
N LEU A 16 17.56 13.21 -16.82
CA LEU A 16 16.84 12.26 -15.96
C LEU A 16 15.46 12.85 -15.66
N LEU A 17 14.57 12.84 -16.66
CA LEU A 17 13.16 13.08 -16.43
C LEU A 17 12.61 11.87 -15.67
N PRO A 18 11.98 12.06 -14.50
CA PRO A 18 11.23 10.98 -13.89
C PRO A 18 10.18 10.50 -14.91
N LEU A 19 10.17 9.20 -15.19
CA LEU A 19 9.11 8.60 -16.00
C LEU A 19 7.78 9.01 -15.35
N PRO A 20 6.86 9.67 -16.08
CA PRO A 20 5.53 9.88 -15.56
C PRO A 20 4.97 8.52 -15.16
N ALA A 21 4.48 8.40 -13.91
CA ALA A 21 3.61 7.30 -13.57
C ALA A 21 2.53 7.28 -14.66
N ALA A 22 2.30 6.13 -15.30
CA ALA A 22 1.33 6.04 -16.38
C ALA A 22 -0.03 6.50 -15.83
N ASP A 23 -0.38 7.75 -16.11
CA ASP A 23 -1.62 8.35 -15.66
C ASP A 23 -2.73 7.51 -16.28
N ALA A 24 -3.63 7.01 -15.41
CA ALA A 24 -4.90 6.50 -15.89
C ALA A 24 -5.52 7.60 -16.78
N PRO A 25 -6.15 7.26 -17.91
CA PRO A 25 -6.70 8.27 -18.80
C PRO A 25 -7.55 9.24 -17.98
N ALA A 26 -7.17 10.52 -18.00
CA ALA A 26 -7.61 11.54 -17.03
C ALA A 26 -9.13 11.75 -16.97
N ASN A 27 -9.89 11.06 -17.82
CA ASN A 27 -11.32 11.25 -18.02
C ASN A 27 -12.18 10.02 -17.66
N GLU A 28 -11.59 8.86 -17.30
CA GLU A 28 -12.37 7.70 -16.87
C GLU A 28 -12.40 7.59 -15.34
N PRO A 29 -13.57 7.32 -14.73
CA PRO A 29 -13.67 7.20 -13.29
C PRO A 29 -12.88 5.99 -12.79
N LEU A 30 -12.04 6.21 -11.78
CA LEU A 30 -11.30 5.14 -11.15
C LEU A 30 -12.20 4.29 -10.26
N ARG A 31 -12.30 2.99 -10.54
CA ARG A 31 -13.05 2.04 -9.72
C ARG A 31 -12.16 1.50 -8.60
N VAL A 32 -12.42 1.96 -7.38
CA VAL A 32 -11.56 1.67 -6.21
C VAL A 32 -12.24 0.65 -5.28
N PHE A 33 -11.53 -0.43 -4.98
CA PHE A 33 -11.95 -1.43 -4.00
C PHE A 33 -11.05 -1.37 -2.75
N ILE A 34 -11.66 -1.34 -1.57
CA ILE A 34 -10.94 -1.19 -0.30
C ILE A 34 -11.06 -2.45 0.55
N CYS A 35 -9.94 -3.13 0.81
CA CYS A 35 -9.92 -4.39 1.54
C CYS A 35 -8.92 -4.31 2.70
N GLY A 36 -9.40 -4.41 3.94
CA GLY A 36 -8.50 -4.39 5.09
C GLY A 36 -9.18 -4.43 6.44
N HIS A 37 -8.49 -3.91 7.45
CA HIS A 37 -8.91 -3.95 8.85
C HIS A 37 -9.37 -2.59 9.38
N SER A 38 -9.61 -2.52 10.69
CA SER A 38 -10.09 -1.33 11.41
C SER A 38 -9.21 -0.09 11.30
N PHE A 39 -7.94 -0.21 10.89
CA PHE A 39 -7.09 0.98 10.64
C PHE A 39 -7.14 1.45 9.18
N HIS A 40 -7.72 0.64 8.29
CA HIS A 40 -7.78 0.90 6.85
C HIS A 40 -9.19 1.26 6.37
N ILE A 41 -10.22 0.60 6.90
CA ILE A 41 -11.57 0.64 6.33
C ILE A 41 -12.19 2.05 6.29
N PHE A 42 -11.79 2.95 7.19
CA PHE A 42 -12.26 4.33 7.20
C PHE A 42 -11.91 5.10 5.93
N THR A 43 -10.85 4.68 5.20
CA THR A 43 -10.52 5.24 3.89
C THR A 43 -11.68 5.12 2.90
N ALA A 44 -12.50 4.07 3.00
CA ALA A 44 -13.68 3.89 2.14
C ALA A 44 -14.72 4.99 2.31
N ARG A 45 -14.83 5.56 3.51
CA ARG A 45 -15.76 6.65 3.77
C ARG A 45 -15.21 8.02 3.36
N ILE A 46 -13.88 8.17 3.34
CA ILE A 46 -13.22 9.47 3.14
C ILE A 46 -12.87 9.69 1.67
N LEU A 47 -12.46 8.64 0.95
CA LEU A 47 -11.98 8.74 -0.44
C LEU A 47 -13.00 9.34 -1.43
N PRO A 48 -14.31 9.01 -1.38
CA PRO A 48 -15.27 9.60 -2.32
C PRO A 48 -15.36 11.13 -2.20
N GLU A 49 -15.35 11.65 -0.97
CA GLU A 49 -15.39 13.09 -0.69
C GLU A 49 -14.10 13.78 -1.14
N LEU A 50 -12.94 13.16 -0.85
CA LEU A 50 -11.65 13.67 -1.29
C LEU A 50 -11.57 13.73 -2.81
N ALA A 51 -11.92 12.65 -3.50
CA ALA A 51 -11.93 12.61 -4.96
C ALA A 51 -12.84 13.69 -5.55
N ARG A 52 -14.05 13.85 -5.01
CA ARG A 52 -14.98 14.90 -5.44
C ARG A 52 -14.38 16.30 -5.26
N SER A 53 -13.78 16.58 -4.09
CA SER A 53 -13.16 17.88 -3.80
C SER A 53 -11.96 18.18 -4.70
N ALA A 54 -11.26 17.14 -5.17
CA ALA A 54 -10.13 17.24 -6.06
C ALA A 54 -10.52 17.25 -7.55
N GLY A 55 -11.81 17.12 -7.89
CA GLY A 55 -12.26 16.99 -9.27
C GLY A 55 -11.84 15.69 -9.96
N ILE A 56 -11.55 14.63 -9.18
CA ILE A 56 -11.13 13.32 -9.69
C ILE A 56 -12.37 12.43 -9.83
N ALA A 57 -12.57 11.88 -11.04
CA ALA A 57 -13.64 10.93 -11.29
C ALA A 57 -13.40 9.61 -10.51
N TYR A 58 -14.38 9.19 -9.72
CA TYR A 58 -14.26 8.07 -8.77
C TYR A 58 -15.53 7.22 -8.75
N VAL A 59 -15.35 5.90 -8.66
CA VAL A 59 -16.42 4.92 -8.44
C VAL A 59 -16.02 4.00 -7.29
N GLU A 60 -16.93 3.82 -6.33
CA GLU A 60 -16.77 2.81 -5.28
C GLU A 60 -17.02 1.42 -5.88
N ALA A 61 -15.95 0.63 -6.08
CA ALA A 61 -16.03 -0.74 -6.57
C ALA A 61 -16.39 -1.74 -5.47
N GLY A 62 -16.34 -1.30 -4.21
CA GLY A 62 -16.75 -2.06 -3.04
C GLY A 62 -15.72 -2.00 -1.90
N GLN A 63 -16.07 -2.67 -0.81
CA GLN A 63 -15.23 -2.74 0.37
C GLN A 63 -15.37 -4.07 1.11
N GLN A 64 -14.32 -4.47 1.82
CA GLN A 64 -14.27 -5.67 2.66
C GLN A 64 -13.50 -5.42 3.94
N MET A 65 -14.10 -5.75 5.08
CA MET A 65 -13.54 -5.50 6.41
C MET A 65 -13.41 -6.78 7.23
N LEU A 66 -12.25 -6.98 7.86
CA LEU A 66 -12.03 -8.00 8.90
C LEU A 66 -11.19 -7.40 10.03
N GLY A 67 -11.61 -7.56 11.29
CA GLY A 67 -11.00 -6.84 12.41
C GLY A 67 -9.60 -7.37 12.73
N GLY A 68 -8.61 -6.47 12.89
CA GLY A 68 -7.22 -6.85 13.22
C GLY A 68 -6.56 -7.84 12.25
N SER A 69 -7.05 -7.90 11.00
CA SER A 69 -6.68 -8.94 10.05
C SER A 69 -5.40 -8.64 9.27
N ARG A 70 -4.72 -9.73 8.90
CA ARG A 70 -3.78 -9.76 7.78
C ARG A 70 -4.53 -9.80 6.45
N THR A 71 -3.87 -9.38 5.37
CA THR A 71 -4.40 -9.50 4.02
C THR A 71 -4.62 -10.97 3.64
N LEU A 72 -3.74 -11.89 4.06
CA LEU A 72 -3.93 -13.33 3.86
C LEU A 72 -5.24 -13.87 4.47
N GLN A 73 -5.69 -13.30 5.58
CA GLN A 73 -6.96 -13.73 6.19
C GLN A 73 -8.16 -13.33 5.33
N HIS A 74 -8.10 -12.17 4.66
CA HIS A 74 -9.08 -11.81 3.65
C HIS A 74 -9.03 -12.74 2.45
N TRP A 75 -7.84 -13.14 2.00
CA TRP A 75 -7.70 -14.08 0.89
C TRP A 75 -8.33 -15.44 1.21
N ASN A 76 -8.14 -15.94 2.43
CA ASN A 76 -8.62 -17.23 2.89
C ASN A 76 -10.12 -17.28 3.23
N LEU A 77 -10.84 -16.15 3.16
CA LEU A 77 -12.30 -16.20 3.25
C LEU A 77 -12.86 -17.11 2.15
N PRO A 78 -13.90 -17.91 2.46
CA PRO A 78 -14.67 -18.64 1.46
C PRO A 78 -15.09 -17.74 0.30
N ASP A 79 -15.10 -18.29 -0.91
CA ASP A 79 -15.27 -17.48 -2.13
C ASP A 79 -16.62 -16.75 -2.19
N ASP A 80 -17.67 -17.32 -1.60
CA ASP A 80 -19.00 -16.71 -1.45
C ASP A 80 -19.03 -15.53 -0.45
N GLN A 81 -18.05 -15.45 0.44
CA GLN A 81 -17.88 -14.37 1.41
C GLN A 81 -16.82 -13.35 0.98
N ASN A 82 -16.04 -13.66 -0.06
CA ASN A 82 -14.89 -12.87 -0.48
C ASN A 82 -15.27 -11.85 -1.57
N LYS A 83 -15.78 -10.70 -1.13
CA LYS A 83 -16.19 -9.60 -2.01
C LYS A 83 -15.04 -9.09 -2.88
N ALA A 84 -13.81 -9.09 -2.34
CA ALA A 84 -12.63 -8.67 -3.09
C ALA A 84 -12.34 -9.62 -4.27
N LYS A 85 -12.33 -10.94 -4.04
CA LYS A 85 -12.16 -11.91 -5.13
C LYS A 85 -13.26 -11.79 -6.18
N ALA A 86 -14.52 -11.62 -5.75
CA ALA A 86 -15.65 -11.46 -6.66
C ALA A 86 -15.48 -10.24 -7.57
N ALA A 87 -15.15 -9.07 -7.01
CA ALA A 87 -14.93 -7.85 -7.77
C ALA A 87 -13.74 -7.96 -8.74
N LEU A 88 -12.62 -8.55 -8.30
CA LEU A 88 -11.44 -8.75 -9.14
C LEU A 88 -11.73 -9.68 -10.32
N ARG A 89 -12.43 -10.81 -10.09
CA ARG A 89 -12.83 -11.74 -11.16
C ARG A 89 -13.81 -11.14 -12.16
N ALA A 90 -14.63 -10.18 -11.72
CA ALA A 90 -15.52 -9.42 -12.60
C ALA A 90 -14.79 -8.36 -13.44
N GLY A 91 -13.51 -8.07 -13.17
CA GLY A 91 -12.78 -6.98 -13.83
C GLY A 91 -13.30 -5.60 -13.46
N SER A 92 -13.98 -5.46 -12.31
CA SER A 92 -14.65 -4.23 -11.88
C SER A 92 -13.75 -3.27 -11.08
N VAL A 93 -12.43 -3.54 -11.01
CA VAL A 93 -11.49 -2.84 -10.13
C VAL A 93 -10.29 -2.32 -10.92
N ASP A 94 -9.98 -1.03 -10.76
CA ASP A 94 -8.79 -0.37 -11.29
C ASP A 94 -7.73 -0.13 -10.22
N VAL A 95 -8.18 0.08 -8.99
CA VAL A 95 -7.32 0.26 -7.81
C VAL A 95 -7.82 -0.64 -6.69
N LEU A 96 -6.97 -1.56 -6.26
CA LEU A 96 -7.18 -2.35 -5.05
C LEU A 96 -6.32 -1.79 -3.93
N THR A 97 -6.93 -1.39 -2.81
CA THR A 97 -6.19 -1.01 -1.61
C THR A 97 -6.21 -2.16 -0.60
N LEU A 98 -5.02 -2.45 -0.05
CA LEU A 98 -4.78 -3.51 0.93
C LEU A 98 -4.08 -2.93 2.15
N SER A 99 -4.32 -3.50 3.31
CA SER A 99 -3.61 -3.14 4.55
C SER A 99 -3.24 -4.40 5.32
N PRO A 100 -1.98 -4.86 5.26
CA PRO A 100 -1.50 -5.94 6.11
C PRO A 100 -1.32 -5.41 7.54
N HIS A 101 -1.97 -6.06 8.51
CA HIS A 101 -1.76 -5.75 9.91
C HIS A 101 -0.38 -6.23 10.38
N MET A 102 0.51 -5.29 10.75
CA MET A 102 1.85 -5.37 11.41
C MET A 102 2.87 -6.45 10.99
N LEU A 103 2.46 -7.48 10.26
CA LEU A 103 3.25 -8.67 9.94
C LEU A 103 3.46 -8.70 8.43
N LEU A 104 4.71 -8.47 8.03
CA LEU A 104 5.18 -8.63 6.66
C LEU A 104 6.30 -9.70 6.64
N PRO A 105 6.44 -10.50 5.55
CA PRO A 105 5.62 -10.48 4.34
C PRO A 105 4.21 -11.06 4.55
N ASP A 106 3.27 -10.64 3.69
CA ASP A 106 1.88 -11.13 3.69
C ASP A 106 1.53 -11.64 2.27
N GLU A 107 1.45 -12.97 2.12
CA GLU A 107 1.17 -13.63 0.83
C GLU A 107 -0.19 -13.27 0.24
N GLY A 108 -1.12 -12.77 1.05
CA GLY A 108 -2.41 -12.31 0.56
C GLY A 108 -2.27 -11.17 -0.45
N ILE A 109 -1.25 -10.32 -0.31
CA ILE A 109 -0.96 -9.24 -1.26
C ILE A 109 -0.66 -9.82 -2.64
N ASP A 110 0.24 -10.80 -2.72
CA ASP A 110 0.62 -11.43 -3.98
C ASP A 110 -0.57 -12.16 -4.61
N ASN A 111 -1.37 -12.86 -3.80
CA ASN A 111 -2.52 -13.63 -4.29
C ASN A 111 -3.60 -12.74 -4.90
N PHE A 112 -4.00 -11.66 -4.20
CA PHE A 112 -4.97 -10.71 -4.75
C PHE A 112 -4.43 -9.99 -5.98
N THR A 113 -3.14 -9.64 -5.99
CA THR A 113 -2.50 -8.99 -7.14
C THR A 113 -2.55 -9.89 -8.38
N LYS A 114 -2.14 -11.16 -8.25
CA LYS A 114 -2.19 -12.14 -9.35
C LYS A 114 -3.62 -12.30 -9.88
N LEU A 115 -4.59 -12.53 -8.99
CA LEU A 115 -5.99 -12.70 -9.38
C LEU A 115 -6.54 -11.48 -10.13
N GLY A 116 -6.22 -10.28 -9.66
CA GLY A 116 -6.70 -9.05 -10.29
C GLY A 116 -6.09 -8.79 -11.66
N LEU A 117 -4.80 -9.10 -11.83
CA LEU A 117 -4.09 -8.93 -13.10
C LEU A 117 -4.60 -9.86 -14.20
N GLU A 118 -5.24 -10.99 -13.87
CA GLU A 118 -5.90 -11.89 -14.85
C GLU A 118 -7.01 -11.17 -15.64
N LYS A 119 -7.69 -10.19 -15.02
CA LYS A 119 -8.80 -9.46 -15.64
C LYS A 119 -8.44 -8.03 -16.02
N ASN A 120 -7.56 -7.40 -15.24
CA ASN A 120 -7.10 -6.05 -15.50
C ASN A 120 -5.57 -5.98 -15.42
N PRO A 121 -4.85 -6.09 -16.56
CA PRO A 121 -3.39 -5.97 -16.60
C PRO A 121 -2.86 -4.60 -16.15
N LYS A 122 -3.72 -3.58 -16.05
CA LYS A 122 -3.39 -2.23 -15.57
C LYS A 122 -3.77 -2.01 -14.11
N LEU A 123 -4.23 -3.05 -13.40
CA LEU A 123 -4.61 -2.96 -12.00
C LEU A 123 -3.47 -2.35 -11.17
N ARG A 124 -3.82 -1.36 -10.35
CA ARG A 124 -2.91 -0.79 -9.35
C ARG A 124 -3.24 -1.37 -7.99
N VAL A 125 -2.24 -1.92 -7.31
CA VAL A 125 -2.37 -2.42 -5.94
C VAL A 125 -1.64 -1.47 -5.01
N LEU A 126 -2.38 -0.82 -4.12
CA LEU A 126 -1.83 0.08 -3.11
C LEU A 126 -1.84 -0.62 -1.76
N VAL A 127 -0.67 -0.68 -1.12
CA VAL A 127 -0.52 -1.31 0.20
C VAL A 127 -0.29 -0.23 1.24
N GLN A 128 -1.24 -0.06 2.16
CA GLN A 128 -1.09 0.82 3.30
C GLN A 128 -0.22 0.12 4.35
N ALA A 129 0.93 0.70 4.65
CA ALA A 129 1.66 0.32 5.86
C ALA A 129 0.83 0.70 7.09
N SER A 130 0.57 -0.26 7.97
CA SER A 130 -0.08 0.02 9.26
C SER A 130 0.94 0.62 10.22
N TRP A 131 0.48 1.55 11.06
CA TRP A 131 1.25 1.99 12.22
C TRP A 131 1.16 0.95 13.34
N PRO A 132 2.15 0.92 14.24
CA PRO A 132 2.14 0.00 15.34
C PRO A 132 1.06 0.33 16.37
N ALA A 133 0.37 -0.71 16.85
CA ALA A 133 -0.50 -0.59 18.00
C ALA A 133 0.32 -0.55 19.30
N TYR A 134 -0.26 0.03 20.37
CA TYR A 134 0.30 0.00 21.74
C TYR A 134 1.76 0.48 21.84
N ASP A 135 2.11 1.53 21.10
CA ASP A 135 3.48 2.08 21.04
C ASP A 135 4.55 1.02 20.70
N GLY A 136 4.16 -0.01 19.94
CA GLY A 136 5.04 -1.08 19.49
C GLY A 136 5.25 -2.23 20.48
N ARG A 137 4.57 -2.21 21.62
CA ARG A 137 4.67 -3.30 22.60
C ARG A 137 3.84 -4.50 22.14
N ALA A 138 4.46 -5.68 22.16
CA ALA A 138 3.86 -6.93 21.70
C ALA A 138 2.77 -7.48 22.63
N SER A 139 2.60 -6.92 23.83
CA SER A 139 1.75 -7.47 24.89
C SER A 139 0.72 -6.47 25.41
N SER A 140 -0.51 -6.94 25.57
CA SER A 140 -1.46 -6.40 26.56
C SER A 140 -0.88 -6.51 27.99
N PRO A 141 -1.21 -5.60 28.91
CA PRO A 141 -2.17 -4.51 28.76
C PRO A 141 -1.62 -3.31 27.96
N PRO A 142 -2.51 -2.48 27.37
CA PRO A 142 -2.13 -1.22 26.75
C PRO A 142 -1.36 -0.31 27.71
N ILE A 143 -0.41 0.49 27.20
CA ILE A 143 0.24 1.53 27.99
C ILE A 143 -0.80 2.50 28.55
N THR A 144 -0.75 2.73 29.86
CA THR A 144 -1.65 3.72 30.50
C THR A 144 -1.24 5.15 30.13
N PRO A 145 -2.16 6.13 30.14
CA PRO A 145 -1.81 7.53 29.92
C PRO A 145 -0.67 8.04 30.82
N GLU A 146 -0.61 7.58 32.07
CA GLU A 146 0.42 7.95 33.07
C GLU A 146 1.79 7.34 32.74
N GLU A 147 1.82 6.10 32.23
CA GLU A 147 3.04 5.48 31.74
C GLU A 147 3.55 6.19 30.49
N ARG A 148 2.66 6.52 29.54
CA ARG A 148 2.98 7.29 28.33
C ARG A 148 3.57 8.65 28.67
N SER A 149 2.96 9.36 29.62
CA SER A 149 3.42 10.68 30.07
C SER A 149 4.77 10.66 30.79
N ARG A 150 5.11 9.55 31.45
CA ARG A 150 6.40 9.38 32.16
C ARG A 150 7.51 8.80 31.27
N THR A 151 7.20 8.44 30.03
CA THR A 151 8.18 7.81 29.13
C THR A 151 9.28 8.81 28.75
N SER A 152 10.54 8.45 28.99
CA SER A 152 11.68 9.30 28.67
C SER A 152 12.00 9.30 27.17
N VAL A 153 12.65 10.35 26.69
CA VAL A 153 13.14 10.41 25.29
C VAL A 153 14.08 9.26 24.95
N ALA A 154 14.88 8.78 25.91
CA ALA A 154 15.76 7.63 25.72
C ALA A 154 14.96 6.34 25.46
N ALA A 155 13.92 6.07 26.27
CA ALA A 155 13.05 4.92 26.08
C ALA A 155 12.30 4.96 24.73
N LEU A 156 11.85 6.15 24.29
CA LEU A 156 11.24 6.32 22.96
C LEU A 156 12.22 5.97 21.82
N ARG A 157 13.50 6.30 21.98
CA ARG A 157 14.53 5.96 20.98
C ARG A 157 14.77 4.46 20.90
N GLU A 158 14.74 3.75 22.02
CA GLU A 158 14.85 2.28 22.06
C GLU A 158 13.63 1.61 21.40
N LEU A 159 12.42 2.08 21.70
CA LEU A 159 11.19 1.58 21.05
C LEU A 159 11.25 1.75 19.53
N ARG A 160 11.73 2.90 19.04
CA ARG A 160 11.93 3.14 17.61
C ARG A 160 12.90 2.13 16.98
N GLN A 161 14.01 1.81 17.64
CA GLN A 161 14.96 0.82 17.13
C GLN A 161 14.35 -0.60 17.08
N GLY A 162 13.47 -0.93 18.04
CA GLY A 162 12.69 -2.16 18.01
C GLY A 162 11.75 -2.25 16.80
N HIS A 163 11.17 -1.13 16.36
CA HIS A 163 10.29 -1.09 15.19
C HIS A 163 10.97 -1.42 13.86
N ASP A 164 12.19 -0.93 13.65
CA ASP A 164 12.97 -1.23 12.45
C ASP A 164 13.33 -2.73 12.36
N SER A 165 13.22 -3.45 13.49
CA SER A 165 13.62 -4.85 13.61
C SER A 165 12.51 -5.87 13.37
N SER A 166 11.23 -5.52 13.48
CA SER A 166 10.11 -6.48 13.44
C SER A 166 9.27 -6.41 12.15
N SER A 167 9.06 -5.22 11.58
CA SER A 167 8.22 -5.04 10.38
C SER A 167 8.96 -5.34 9.05
N LEU A 168 10.29 -5.29 9.04
CA LEU A 168 11.14 -5.41 7.82
C LEU A 168 12.06 -6.63 7.80
N ARG A 169 12.12 -7.42 8.89
CA ARG A 169 13.11 -8.50 9.06
C ARG A 169 12.67 -9.85 8.51
N GLY A 170 11.46 -9.94 7.92
CA GLY A 170 10.95 -11.16 7.28
C GLY A 170 11.71 -11.66 6.05
N ARG A 171 12.76 -10.96 5.60
CA ARG A 171 13.59 -11.35 4.43
C ARG A 171 15.07 -11.61 4.69
N ARG A 172 15.61 -11.48 5.92
CA ARG A 172 17.06 -11.68 6.13
C ARG A 172 17.50 -13.10 6.51
N SER A 173 16.58 -14.05 6.74
CA SER A 173 16.96 -15.43 7.11
C SER A 173 16.69 -16.51 6.05
N ARG A 174 16.24 -16.15 4.85
CA ARG A 174 16.16 -17.09 3.71
C ARG A 174 17.14 -16.69 2.62
N SER A 175 18.42 -16.67 2.99
CA SER A 175 19.53 -16.77 2.05
C SER A 175 19.83 -18.26 1.87
N ILE A 176 19.54 -18.75 0.67
CA ILE A 176 20.23 -19.81 -0.08
C ILE A 176 20.92 -20.86 0.80
N SER A 177 20.30 -22.04 0.88
CA SER A 177 21.01 -23.31 0.97
C SER A 177 20.43 -24.27 -0.07
#